data_AF-A0A2C5Z6H6-F1
#
_entry.id   AF-A0A2C5Z6H6-F1
#
_cell.length_a   1.000
_cell.length_b   1.000
_cell.length_c   1.000
_cell.angle_alpha   90.00
_cell.angle_beta   90.00
_cell.angle_gamma   90.00
#
_symmetry.space_group_name_H-M   'P 1'
#
loop_
_entity.id
_entity.type
_entity.pdbx_description
1 polymer ?
#
loop_
_entity_poly.entity_id
_entity_poly.type
_entity_poly.pdbx_seq_one_letter_code
_entity_poly.pdbx_strand_id
1 'polypeptide(L)'
;MDDGPVPKLADLLRHPDDLDKIPALKLEFSRKKGAVDGQLRGGLREQLETTQSGMTGLSDGQKTVQLIKDEMINIDRLCSESQTMIKDFASINLVSQAHRNFGAVEAMRKNLETFNERLTVVEDMLRQDDEDKENMPNLLPCHYELTQLRNIRDDAMEQIQRAEDPSLESTLEDYFARLDDTIDWFDEHVGILALNLISLVVNDNNGLVVRFAVVMEAEERSDERVLALQEALKDHEEMAARFRGITDGARKVRGYKGKFLQAIRLGAEQQFEQARDEFLDDASAWRP
;
A
#
# COMPACT_ATOMS: atom_id res chain seq x y z
N MET A 1 26.42 0.34 -31.47
CA MET A 1 25.62 0.67 -32.66
C MET A 1 26.04 2.05 -33.08
N ASP A 2 26.90 2.15 -34.09
CA ASP A 2 27.39 3.42 -34.61
C ASP A 2 26.45 3.83 -35.75
N ASP A 3 25.32 4.44 -35.39
CA ASP A 3 24.33 4.97 -36.34
C ASP A 3 24.76 6.38 -36.76
N GLY A 4 25.97 6.46 -37.33
CA GLY A 4 26.48 7.68 -37.93
C GLY A 4 25.80 7.91 -39.29
N PRO A 5 25.50 9.18 -39.68
CA PRO A 5 24.88 9.49 -40.95
C PRO A 5 25.66 8.86 -42.11
N VAL A 6 24.95 8.19 -43.02
CA VAL A 6 25.53 7.53 -44.20
C VAL A 6 26.52 8.50 -44.85
N PRO A 7 27.83 8.19 -44.85
CA PRO A 7 28.81 9.18 -45.25
C PRO A 7 28.58 9.50 -46.73
N LYS A 8 28.43 10.79 -47.04
CA LYS A 8 28.13 11.25 -48.39
C LYS A 8 29.30 10.87 -49.29
N LEU A 9 29.01 10.42 -50.52
CA LEU A 9 30.03 10.00 -51.48
C LEU A 9 31.10 11.09 -51.73
N ALA A 10 30.68 12.35 -51.61
CA ALA A 10 31.53 13.55 -51.70
C ALA A 10 32.59 13.66 -50.60
N ASP A 11 32.39 13.01 -49.44
CA ASP A 11 33.35 13.00 -48.34
C ASP A 11 34.36 11.85 -48.44
N LEU A 12 34.02 10.76 -49.15
CA LEU A 12 34.90 9.60 -49.34
C LEU A 12 35.80 9.68 -50.58
N LEU A 13 35.45 10.48 -51.58
CA LEU A 13 36.17 10.59 -52.85
C LEU A 13 36.63 12.04 -53.07
N ARG A 14 37.69 12.47 -52.37
CA ARG A 14 38.19 13.86 -52.40
C ARG A 14 39.32 14.05 -53.41
N HIS A 15 40.05 12.99 -53.74
CA HIS A 15 41.14 12.99 -54.72
C HIS A 15 40.95 11.93 -55.82
N PRO A 16 41.50 12.13 -57.03
CA PRO A 16 41.33 11.18 -58.15
C PRO A 16 41.82 9.76 -57.83
N ASP A 17 42.86 9.64 -56.99
CA ASP A 17 43.43 8.35 -56.55
C ASP A 17 42.49 7.59 -55.60
N ASP A 18 41.45 8.23 -55.06
CA ASP A 18 40.44 7.56 -54.23
C ASP A 18 39.47 6.70 -55.06
N LEU A 19 39.46 6.85 -56.40
CA LEU A 19 38.68 5.99 -57.30
C LEU A 19 39.15 4.52 -57.24
N ASP A 20 40.42 4.27 -56.94
CA ASP A 20 40.98 2.93 -56.78
C ASP A 20 40.44 2.22 -55.52
N LYS A 21 39.89 2.97 -54.56
CA LYS A 21 39.29 2.45 -53.32
C LYS A 21 37.83 2.02 -53.51
N ILE A 22 37.19 2.35 -54.64
CA ILE A 22 35.78 2.02 -54.92
C ILE A 22 35.48 0.52 -54.81
N PRO A 23 36.30 -0.41 -55.34
CA PRO A 23 36.04 -1.85 -55.22
C PRO A 23 36.03 -2.33 -53.77
N ALA A 24 36.95 -1.81 -52.95
CA ALA A 24 37.04 -2.13 -51.52
C ALA A 24 35.84 -1.56 -50.74
N LEU A 25 35.46 -0.31 -51.01
CA LEU A 25 34.27 0.31 -50.40
C LEU A 25 32.98 -0.42 -50.80
N LYS A 26 32.84 -0.82 -52.07
CA LYS A 26 31.70 -1.61 -52.55
C LYS A 26 31.61 -2.95 -51.81
N LEU A 27 32.74 -3.61 -51.57
CA LEU A 27 32.78 -4.86 -50.80
C LEU A 27 32.41 -4.63 -49.33
N GLU A 28 32.93 -3.58 -48.71
CA GLU A 28 32.58 -3.22 -47.33
C GLU A 28 31.10 -2.88 -47.16
N PHE A 29 30.54 -2.03 -48.03
CA PHE A 29 29.12 -1.68 -47.99
C PHE A 29 28.23 -2.89 -48.31
N SER A 30 28.65 -3.77 -49.21
CA SER A 30 27.93 -5.03 -49.47
C SER A 30 27.91 -5.94 -48.23
N ARG A 31 29.05 -6.06 -47.52
CA ARG A 31 29.14 -6.82 -46.27
C ARG A 31 28.27 -6.20 -45.17
N LYS A 32 28.34 -4.89 -44.97
CA LYS A 32 27.52 -4.16 -43.98
C LYS A 32 26.05 -4.30 -44.31
N LYS A 33 25.65 -4.15 -45.57
CA LYS A 33 24.29 -4.40 -46.03
C LYS A 33 23.84 -5.83 -45.73
N GLY A 34 24.66 -6.84 -46.05
CA GLY A 34 24.34 -8.23 -45.74
C GLY A 34 24.15 -8.50 -44.25
N ALA A 35 24.95 -7.86 -43.39
CA ALA A 35 24.80 -7.95 -41.94
C ALA A 35 23.50 -7.29 -41.44
N VAL A 36 23.20 -6.08 -41.93
CA VAL A 36 21.96 -5.36 -41.60
C VAL A 36 20.73 -6.11 -42.13
N ASP A 37 20.75 -6.61 -43.36
CA ASP A 37 19.67 -7.41 -43.95
C ASP A 37 19.47 -8.71 -43.15
N GLY A 38 20.55 -9.33 -42.66
CA GLY A 38 20.48 -10.50 -41.77
C GLY A 38 19.83 -10.18 -40.43
N GLN A 39 20.24 -9.08 -39.79
CA GLN A 39 19.64 -8.61 -38.54
C GLN A 39 18.17 -8.22 -38.71
N LEU A 40 17.82 -7.52 -39.79
CA LEU A 40 16.44 -7.15 -40.10
C LEU A 40 15.56 -8.37 -40.34
N ARG A 41 16.04 -9.39 -41.05
CA ARG A 41 15.28 -10.64 -41.25
C ARG A 41 15.11 -11.42 -39.95
N GLY A 42 16.14 -11.45 -39.10
CA GLY A 42 16.07 -12.05 -37.77
C GLY A 42 15.04 -11.34 -36.89
N GLY A 43 15.16 -10.01 -36.75
CA GLY A 43 14.26 -9.20 -35.95
C GLY A 43 12.83 -9.20 -36.48
N LEU A 44 12.63 -9.15 -37.80
CA LEU A 44 11.29 -9.26 -38.40
C LEU A 44 10.65 -10.61 -38.10
N ARG A 45 11.43 -11.71 -38.14
CA ARG A 45 10.93 -13.04 -37.82
C ARG A 45 10.54 -13.15 -36.35
N GLU A 46 11.36 -12.65 -35.43
CA GLU A 46 11.08 -12.62 -34.00
C GLU A 46 9.84 -11.78 -33.66
N GLN A 47 9.70 -10.62 -34.30
CA GLN A 47 8.51 -9.78 -34.13
C GLN A 47 7.25 -10.45 -34.69
N LEU A 48 7.35 -11.14 -35.82
CA LEU A 48 6.24 -11.93 -36.38
C LEU A 48 5.84 -13.08 -35.45
N GLU A 49 6.81 -13.81 -34.91
CA GLU A 49 6.59 -14.91 -33.98
C GLU A 49 5.96 -14.42 -32.66
N THR A 50 6.46 -13.31 -32.12
CA THR A 50 5.90 -12.66 -30.93
C THR A 50 4.48 -12.17 -31.19
N THR A 51 4.22 -11.54 -32.34
CA THR A 51 2.88 -11.09 -32.72
C THR A 51 1.93 -12.25 -32.92
N GLN A 52 2.38 -13.32 -33.57
CA GLN A 52 1.58 -14.53 -33.80
C GLN A 52 1.24 -15.21 -32.47
N SER A 53 2.22 -15.37 -31.57
CA SER A 53 2.03 -15.91 -30.23
C SER A 53 1.07 -15.05 -29.40
N GLY A 54 1.22 -13.72 -29.48
CA GLY A 54 0.31 -12.75 -28.85
C GLY A 54 -1.12 -12.85 -29.40
N MET A 55 -1.30 -12.98 -30.71
CA MET A 55 -2.62 -13.17 -31.33
C MET A 55 -3.27 -14.48 -30.90
N THR A 56 -2.50 -15.58 -30.82
CA THR A 56 -3.02 -16.85 -30.31
C THR A 56 -3.41 -16.75 -28.83
N GLY A 57 -2.57 -16.12 -28.00
CA GLY A 57 -2.87 -15.89 -26.59
C GLY A 57 -4.11 -15.03 -26.38
N LEU A 58 -4.30 -13.99 -27.19
CA LEU A 58 -5.52 -13.16 -27.15
C LEU A 58 -6.76 -13.94 -27.59
N SER A 59 -6.66 -14.76 -28.65
CA SER A 59 -7.76 -15.60 -29.12
C SER A 59 -8.19 -16.62 -28.06
N ASP A 60 -7.22 -17.26 -27.41
CA ASP A 60 -7.51 -18.25 -26.36
C ASP A 60 -7.98 -17.57 -25.06
N GLY A 61 -7.45 -16.39 -24.73
CA GLY A 61 -7.98 -15.54 -23.65
C GLY A 61 -9.44 -15.15 -23.89
N GLN A 62 -9.77 -14.71 -25.11
CA GLN A 62 -11.15 -14.39 -25.50
C GLN A 62 -12.09 -15.59 -25.36
N LYS A 63 -11.66 -16.79 -25.83
CA LYS A 63 -12.46 -18.02 -25.66
C LYS A 63 -12.67 -18.35 -24.18
N THR A 64 -11.62 -18.20 -23.36
CA THR A 64 -11.69 -18.48 -21.92
C THR A 64 -12.65 -17.52 -21.22
N VAL A 65 -12.59 -16.22 -21.54
CA VAL A 65 -13.52 -15.21 -21.01
C VAL A 65 -14.95 -15.51 -21.45
N GLN A 66 -15.15 -15.93 -22.71
CA GLN A 66 -16.47 -16.31 -23.19
C GLN A 66 -17.01 -17.54 -22.45
N LEU A 67 -16.19 -18.56 -22.21
CA LEU A 67 -16.55 -19.73 -21.41
C LEU A 67 -16.92 -19.34 -19.97
N ILE A 68 -16.15 -18.45 -19.33
CA ILE A 68 -16.45 -17.94 -17.99
C ILE A 68 -17.79 -17.21 -17.97
N LYS A 69 -18.06 -16.38 -18.98
CA LYS A 69 -19.33 -15.66 -19.12
C LYS A 69 -20.50 -16.64 -19.28
N ASP A 70 -20.36 -17.64 -20.13
CA ASP A 70 -21.39 -18.64 -20.37
C ASP A 70 -21.67 -19.45 -19.10
N GLU A 71 -20.63 -19.83 -18.33
CA GLU A 71 -20.83 -20.48 -17.03
C GLU A 71 -21.41 -19.56 -15.96
N MET A 72 -21.06 -18.28 -15.93
CA MET A 72 -21.72 -17.33 -15.02
C MET A 72 -23.21 -17.21 -15.31
N ILE A 73 -23.61 -17.18 -16.59
CA ILE A 73 -25.02 -17.18 -16.99
C ILE A 73 -25.70 -18.48 -16.56
N ASN A 74 -25.02 -19.62 -16.72
CA ASN A 74 -25.55 -20.92 -16.31
C ASN A 74 -25.72 -21.00 -14.78
N ILE A 75 -24.76 -20.50 -14.00
CA ILE A 75 -24.85 -20.39 -12.53
C ILE A 75 -26.04 -19.49 -12.13
N ASP A 76 -26.18 -18.32 -12.75
CA ASP A 76 -27.28 -17.40 -12.44
C ASP A 76 -28.65 -18.03 -12.75
N ARG A 77 -28.76 -18.71 -13.90
CA ARG A 77 -29.96 -19.47 -14.28
C ARG A 77 -30.27 -20.58 -13.28
N LEU A 78 -29.28 -21.38 -12.89
CA LEU A 78 -29.44 -22.44 -11.90
C LEU A 78 -29.84 -21.87 -10.52
N CYS A 79 -29.27 -20.75 -10.10
CA CYS A 79 -29.65 -20.06 -8.87
C CYS A 79 -31.12 -19.59 -8.91
N SER A 80 -31.55 -18.99 -10.01
CA SER A 80 -32.95 -18.54 -10.21
C SER A 80 -33.95 -19.70 -10.25
N GLU A 81 -33.62 -20.79 -10.95
CA GLU A 81 -34.42 -22.02 -11.01
C GLU A 81 -34.47 -22.73 -9.64
N SER A 82 -33.38 -22.70 -8.87
CA SER A 82 -33.33 -23.30 -7.54
C SER A 82 -34.15 -22.51 -6.51
N GLN A 83 -34.15 -21.17 -6.62
CA GLN A 83 -34.99 -20.30 -5.79
C GLN A 83 -36.50 -20.58 -5.96
N THR A 84 -36.92 -20.96 -7.17
CA THR A 84 -38.31 -21.32 -7.46
C THR A 84 -38.68 -22.77 -7.06
N MET A 85 -37.69 -23.66 -6.96
CA MET A 85 -37.91 -25.07 -6.61
C MET A 85 -38.04 -25.32 -5.09
N ILE A 86 -37.36 -24.52 -4.27
CA ILE A 86 -37.38 -24.65 -2.81
C ILE A 86 -38.36 -23.62 -2.24
N LYS A 87 -39.59 -24.06 -1.94
CA LYS A 87 -40.67 -23.21 -1.38
C LYS A 87 -40.25 -22.44 -0.11
N ASP A 88 -39.31 -22.97 0.67
CA ASP A 88 -38.83 -22.38 1.92
C ASP A 88 -37.43 -21.74 1.80
N PHE A 89 -36.85 -21.57 0.62
CA PHE A 89 -35.50 -20.99 0.49
C PHE A 89 -35.44 -19.54 0.97
N ALA A 90 -36.51 -18.77 0.71
CA ALA A 90 -36.63 -17.42 1.26
C ALA A 90 -36.59 -17.45 2.80
N SER A 91 -37.29 -18.40 3.42
CA SER A 91 -37.31 -18.61 4.87
C SER A 91 -35.95 -19.07 5.41
N ILE A 92 -35.27 -20.01 4.74
CA ILE A 92 -33.93 -20.49 5.11
C ILE A 92 -32.89 -19.38 4.95
N ASN A 93 -32.98 -18.57 3.90
CA ASN A 93 -32.09 -17.43 3.70
C ASN A 93 -32.33 -16.36 4.77
N LEU A 94 -33.59 -16.08 5.11
CA LEU A 94 -33.94 -15.17 6.21
C LEU A 94 -33.37 -15.68 7.54
N VAL A 95 -33.54 -16.97 7.86
CA VAL A 95 -32.97 -17.59 9.06
C VAL A 95 -31.45 -17.57 9.05
N SER A 96 -30.82 -17.81 7.90
CA SER A 96 -29.35 -17.77 7.75
C SER A 96 -28.81 -16.35 7.94
N GLN A 97 -29.49 -15.35 7.38
CA GLN A 97 -29.16 -13.94 7.60
C GLN A 97 -29.35 -13.55 9.05
N ALA A 98 -30.48 -13.95 9.66
CA ALA A 98 -30.73 -13.73 11.08
C ALA A 98 -29.63 -14.35 11.95
N HIS A 99 -29.23 -15.60 11.69
CA HIS A 99 -28.13 -16.26 12.42
C HIS A 99 -26.80 -15.53 12.26
N ARG A 100 -26.45 -15.08 11.05
CA ARG A 100 -25.23 -14.28 10.83
C ARG A 100 -25.28 -12.96 11.60
N ASN A 101 -26.43 -12.28 11.57
CA ASN A 101 -26.63 -11.03 12.28
C ASN A 101 -26.54 -11.25 13.80
N PHE A 102 -27.15 -12.31 14.34
CA PHE A 102 -27.04 -12.66 15.75
C PHE A 102 -25.59 -12.97 16.15
N GLY A 103 -24.86 -13.73 15.33
CA GLY A 103 -23.44 -13.99 15.58
C GLY A 103 -22.60 -12.71 15.57
N ALA A 104 -22.87 -11.78 14.65
CA ALA A 104 -22.21 -10.48 14.63
C ALA A 104 -22.53 -9.63 15.87
N VAL A 105 -23.80 -9.61 16.30
CA VAL A 105 -24.22 -8.88 17.51
C VAL A 105 -23.65 -9.50 18.78
N GLU A 106 -23.57 -10.84 18.86
CA GLU A 106 -22.97 -11.54 20.00
C GLU A 106 -21.46 -11.25 20.11
N ALA A 107 -20.74 -11.32 18.98
CA ALA A 107 -19.33 -10.96 18.91
C ALA A 107 -19.11 -9.49 19.30
N MET A 108 -19.95 -8.58 18.78
CA MET A 108 -19.92 -7.16 19.08
C MET A 108 -20.15 -6.89 20.57
N ARG A 109 -21.15 -7.54 21.18
CA ARG A 109 -21.42 -7.45 22.63
C ARG A 109 -20.21 -7.89 23.45
N LYS A 110 -19.62 -9.04 23.12
CA LYS A 110 -18.43 -9.56 23.81
C LYS A 110 -17.23 -8.63 23.67
N ASN A 111 -17.04 -8.05 22.49
CA ASN A 111 -15.99 -7.07 22.23
C ASN A 111 -16.20 -5.82 23.09
N LEU A 112 -17.43 -5.30 23.18
CA LEU A 112 -17.74 -4.15 24.05
C LEU A 112 -17.54 -4.46 25.54
N GLU A 113 -17.96 -5.64 26.01
CA GLU A 113 -17.77 -6.05 27.41
C GLU A 113 -16.29 -6.12 27.79
N THR A 114 -15.46 -6.69 26.92
CA THR A 114 -14.01 -6.80 27.14
C THR A 114 -13.22 -5.54 26.79
N PHE A 115 -13.86 -4.56 26.16
CA PHE A 115 -13.19 -3.37 25.62
C PHE A 115 -12.50 -2.55 26.71
N ASN A 116 -13.23 -2.22 27.79
CA ASN A 116 -12.69 -1.40 28.87
C ASN A 116 -11.52 -2.07 29.58
N GLU A 117 -11.61 -3.39 29.81
CA GLU A 117 -10.53 -4.15 30.44
C GLU A 117 -9.27 -4.15 29.57
N ARG A 118 -9.43 -4.39 28.26
CA ARG A 118 -8.32 -4.34 27.30
C ARG A 118 -7.71 -2.94 27.19
N LEU A 119 -8.55 -1.91 27.18
CA LEU A 119 -8.08 -0.52 27.13
C LEU A 119 -7.24 -0.19 28.37
N THR A 120 -7.68 -0.59 29.57
CA THR A 120 -6.90 -0.38 30.80
C THR A 120 -5.56 -1.12 30.78
N VAL A 121 -5.51 -2.33 30.21
CA VAL A 121 -4.23 -3.05 30.02
C VAL A 121 -3.29 -2.25 29.11
N VAL A 122 -3.80 -1.65 28.04
CA VAL A 122 -2.99 -0.79 27.14
C VAL A 122 -2.55 0.49 27.85
N GLU A 123 -3.43 1.16 28.59
CA GLU A 123 -3.10 2.35 29.40
C GLU A 123 -1.96 2.04 30.39
N ASP A 124 -1.97 0.85 31.02
CA ASP A 124 -0.91 0.42 31.93
C ASP A 124 0.40 0.09 31.20
N MET A 125 0.34 -0.49 30.01
CA MET A 125 1.53 -0.74 29.17
C MET A 125 2.17 0.57 28.70
N LEU A 126 1.38 1.57 28.30
CA LEU A 126 1.85 2.90 27.93
C LEU A 126 2.48 3.62 29.12
N ARG A 127 1.92 3.47 30.32
CA ARG A 127 2.51 4.02 31.55
C ARG A 127 3.89 3.43 31.85
N GLN A 128 4.06 2.13 31.62
CA GLN A 128 5.37 1.46 31.78
C GLN A 128 6.37 1.95 30.73
N ASP A 129 5.95 2.16 29.49
CA ASP A 129 6.81 2.75 28.45
C ASP A 129 7.19 4.21 28.77
N ASP A 130 6.34 4.96 29.49
CA ASP A 130 6.66 6.30 29.99
C ASP A 130 7.69 6.31 31.13
N GLU A 131 7.75 5.22 31.92
CA GLU A 131 8.77 5.05 32.96
C GLU A 131 10.12 4.64 32.36
N ASP A 132 10.13 3.86 31.28
CA ASP A 132 11.32 3.45 30.53
C ASP A 132 11.29 3.98 29.09
N LYS A 133 11.46 5.31 28.95
CA LYS A 133 11.48 6.03 27.66
C LYS A 133 12.66 5.65 26.77
N GLU A 134 13.69 5.01 27.31
CA GLU A 134 14.86 4.59 26.54
C GLU A 134 14.63 3.26 25.83
N ASN A 135 13.96 2.28 26.45
CA ASN A 135 13.69 1.01 25.79
C ASN A 135 12.27 0.89 25.22
N MET A 136 11.24 1.36 25.92
CA MET A 136 9.82 1.22 25.52
C MET A 136 9.49 -0.18 24.97
N PRO A 137 9.59 -1.25 25.80
CA PRO A 137 9.39 -2.62 25.34
C PRO A 137 7.96 -2.91 24.85
N ASN A 138 6.96 -2.15 25.32
CA ASN A 138 5.56 -2.42 25.04
C ASN A 138 5.02 -1.71 23.79
N LEU A 139 5.86 -0.95 23.07
CA LEU A 139 5.44 -0.19 21.87
C LEU A 139 4.72 -1.05 20.82
N LEU A 140 5.24 -2.25 20.53
CA LEU A 140 4.64 -3.19 19.57
C LEU A 140 3.33 -3.82 20.10
N PRO A 141 3.29 -4.39 21.32
CA PRO A 141 2.04 -4.84 21.94
C PRO A 141 0.95 -3.75 21.98
N CYS A 142 1.30 -2.53 22.39
CA CYS A 142 0.39 -1.38 22.45
C CYS A 142 -0.16 -1.07 21.06
N HIS A 143 0.69 -1.00 20.04
CA HIS A 143 0.28 -0.75 18.65
C HIS A 143 -0.72 -1.80 18.15
N TYR A 144 -0.44 -3.07 18.40
CA TYR A 144 -1.30 -4.18 17.99
C TYR A 144 -2.67 -4.11 18.68
N GLU A 145 -2.69 -3.99 20.02
CA GLU A 145 -3.93 -3.93 20.79
C GLU A 145 -4.76 -2.69 20.46
N LEU A 146 -4.14 -1.51 20.34
CA LEU A 146 -4.83 -0.29 19.90
C LEU A 146 -5.42 -0.45 18.50
N THR A 147 -4.72 -1.13 17.59
CA THR A 147 -5.26 -1.40 16.25
C THR A 147 -6.50 -2.30 16.32
N GLN A 148 -6.50 -3.31 17.20
CA GLN A 148 -7.69 -4.16 17.42
C GLN A 148 -8.85 -3.38 18.04
N LEU A 149 -8.59 -2.55 19.05
CA LEU A 149 -9.61 -1.72 19.69
C LEU A 149 -10.20 -0.69 18.71
N ARG A 150 -9.36 -0.09 17.84
CA ARG A 150 -9.80 0.78 16.74
C ARG A 150 -10.71 0.04 15.77
N ASN A 151 -10.38 -1.19 15.38
CA ASN A 151 -11.24 -1.99 14.49
C ASN A 151 -12.59 -2.28 15.12
N ILE A 152 -12.64 -2.63 16.42
CA ILE A 152 -13.90 -2.82 17.15
C ILE A 152 -14.76 -1.55 17.13
N ARG A 153 -14.16 -0.38 17.38
CA ARG A 153 -14.85 0.92 17.29
C ARG A 153 -15.40 1.15 15.89
N ASP A 154 -14.58 0.97 14.86
CA ASP A 154 -14.98 1.24 13.48
C ASP A 154 -16.11 0.30 13.02
N ASP A 155 -16.07 -0.98 13.40
CA ASP A 155 -17.14 -1.96 13.14
C ASP A 155 -18.44 -1.59 13.88
N ALA A 156 -18.32 -1.15 15.14
CA ALA A 156 -19.44 -0.72 15.96
C ALA A 156 -20.14 0.51 15.39
N MET A 157 -19.38 1.51 14.98
CA MET A 157 -19.87 2.73 14.36
C MET A 157 -20.56 2.43 13.03
N GLU A 158 -19.98 1.55 12.19
CA GLU A 158 -20.63 1.15 10.94
C GLU A 158 -21.97 0.45 11.18
N GLN A 159 -22.06 -0.44 12.16
CA GLN A 159 -23.32 -1.11 12.47
C GLN A 159 -24.42 -0.12 12.86
N ILE A 160 -24.10 0.92 13.63
CA ILE A 160 -25.04 1.98 14.00
C ILE A 160 -25.40 2.85 12.79
N GLN A 161 -24.42 3.23 11.97
CA GLN A 161 -24.68 4.01 10.76
C GLN A 161 -25.60 3.27 9.78
N ARG A 162 -25.46 1.94 9.68
CA ARG A 162 -26.39 1.10 8.90
C ARG A 162 -27.78 0.99 9.51
N ALA A 163 -27.91 1.16 10.83
CA ALA A 163 -29.18 1.13 11.54
C ALA A 163 -29.92 2.49 11.48
N GLU A 164 -29.27 3.55 10.98
CA GLU A 164 -29.81 4.91 10.85
C GLU A 164 -30.37 5.49 12.17
N ASP A 165 -29.72 5.22 13.31
CA ASP A 165 -30.09 5.77 14.63
C ASP A 165 -29.01 6.76 15.14
N PRO A 166 -29.21 8.08 14.92
CA PRO A 166 -28.24 9.11 15.31
C PRO A 166 -28.07 9.25 16.83
N SER A 167 -29.05 8.82 17.62
CA SER A 167 -29.02 8.99 19.08
C SER A 167 -28.06 8.01 19.76
N LEU A 168 -27.94 6.80 19.18
CA LEU A 168 -27.00 5.79 19.64
C LEU A 168 -25.58 6.06 19.15
N GLU A 169 -25.41 6.73 18.01
CA GLU A 169 -24.10 7.12 17.46
C GLU A 169 -23.34 8.01 18.45
N SER A 170 -23.97 9.09 18.93
CA SER A 170 -23.36 9.99 19.92
C SER A 170 -23.01 9.28 21.24
N THR A 171 -23.85 8.35 21.70
CA THR A 171 -23.56 7.59 22.94
C THR A 171 -22.34 6.69 22.77
N LEU A 172 -22.15 6.15 21.56
CA LEU A 172 -21.02 5.28 21.25
C LEU A 172 -19.72 6.06 21.06
N GLU A 173 -19.80 7.25 20.46
CA GLU A 173 -18.67 8.19 20.39
C GLU A 173 -18.18 8.57 21.79
N ASP A 174 -19.10 8.92 22.69
CA ASP A 174 -18.77 9.23 24.09
C ASP A 174 -18.15 8.01 24.81
N TYR A 175 -18.63 6.80 24.53
CA TYR A 175 -18.06 5.56 25.09
C TYR A 175 -16.61 5.33 24.62
N PHE A 176 -16.31 5.65 23.37
CA PHE A 176 -14.99 5.47 22.78
C PHE A 176 -14.04 6.65 22.95
N ALA A 177 -14.47 7.77 23.53
CA ALA A 177 -13.62 8.93 23.78
C ALA A 177 -12.32 8.58 24.54
N ARG A 178 -12.39 7.67 25.52
CA ARG A 178 -11.19 7.18 26.24
C ARG A 178 -10.16 6.49 25.34
N LEU A 179 -10.63 5.80 24.29
CA LEU A 179 -9.75 5.19 23.31
C LEU A 179 -9.02 6.26 22.51
N ASP A 180 -9.69 7.35 22.12
CA ASP A 180 -9.07 8.45 21.40
C ASP A 180 -7.97 9.12 22.25
N ASP A 181 -8.22 9.35 23.54
CA ASP A 181 -7.18 9.85 24.47
C ASP A 181 -5.96 8.91 24.54
N THR A 182 -6.20 7.59 24.60
CA THR A 182 -5.13 6.57 24.65
C THR A 182 -4.36 6.49 23.33
N ILE A 183 -5.07 6.70 22.21
CA ILE A 183 -4.47 6.79 20.87
C ILE A 183 -3.55 8.01 20.79
N ASP A 184 -4.01 9.17 21.25
CA ASP A 184 -3.22 10.40 21.23
C ASP A 184 -1.96 10.25 22.09
N TRP A 185 -2.06 9.57 23.24
CA TRP A 185 -0.90 9.24 24.08
C TRP A 185 0.12 8.35 23.36
N PHE A 186 -0.33 7.31 22.66
CA PHE A 186 0.56 6.47 21.84
C PHE A 186 1.16 7.25 20.66
N ASP A 187 0.41 8.18 20.06
CA ASP A 187 0.90 9.02 18.97
C ASP A 187 1.98 10.00 19.44
N GLU A 188 1.88 10.51 20.67
CA GLU A 188 2.93 11.31 21.30
C GLU A 188 4.23 10.51 21.45
N HIS A 189 4.14 9.26 21.94
CA HIS A 189 5.28 8.34 22.01
C HIS A 189 5.95 8.13 20.66
N VAL A 190 5.16 7.81 19.63
CA VAL A 190 5.67 7.65 18.25
C VAL A 190 6.29 8.95 17.73
N GLY A 191 5.70 10.10 18.04
CA GLY A 191 6.21 11.42 17.66
C GLY A 191 7.57 11.75 18.31
N ILE A 192 7.72 11.47 19.60
CA ILE A 192 9.00 11.64 20.32
C ILE A 192 10.08 10.74 19.73
N LEU A 193 9.74 9.48 19.42
CA LEU A 193 10.67 8.54 18.78
C LEU A 193 11.08 9.01 17.38
N ALA A 194 10.14 9.57 16.61
CA ALA A 194 10.40 10.10 15.29
C ALA A 194 11.37 11.30 15.32
N LEU A 195 11.22 12.21 16.29
CA LEU A 195 12.12 13.36 16.46
C LEU A 195 13.51 12.94 16.91
N ASN A 196 13.59 11.95 17.81
CA ASN A 196 14.85 11.49 18.39
C ASN A 196 15.51 10.33 17.63
N LEU A 197 14.97 9.91 16.48
CA LEU A 197 15.44 8.75 15.73
C LEU A 197 16.95 8.80 15.43
N ILE A 198 17.45 9.98 15.03
CA ILE A 198 18.88 10.17 14.73
C ILE A 198 19.73 9.91 15.98
N SER A 199 19.31 10.40 17.14
CA SER A 199 20.01 10.19 18.41
C SER A 199 19.95 8.72 18.84
N LEU A 200 18.80 8.05 18.66
CA LEU A 200 18.63 6.63 18.99
C LEU A 200 19.53 5.73 18.14
N VAL A 201 19.74 6.07 16.86
CA VAL A 201 20.66 5.37 15.97
C VAL A 201 22.11 5.61 16.38
N VAL A 202 22.47 6.84 16.78
CA VAL A 202 23.83 7.17 17.25
C VAL A 202 24.17 6.49 18.57
N ASN A 203 23.18 6.30 19.45
CA ASN A 203 23.33 5.66 20.76
C ASN A 203 23.25 4.11 20.70
N ASP A 204 23.30 3.50 19.50
CA ASP A 204 23.24 2.05 19.27
C ASP A 204 22.00 1.34 19.86
N ASN A 205 20.89 2.06 20.06
CA ASN A 205 19.64 1.47 20.55
C ASN A 205 18.84 0.84 19.40
N ASN A 206 19.40 -0.23 18.84
CA ASN A 206 18.86 -0.90 17.66
C ASN A 206 17.50 -1.56 17.93
N GLY A 207 17.24 -1.97 19.17
CA GLY A 207 15.98 -2.63 19.55
C GLY A 207 14.77 -1.72 19.38
N LEU A 208 14.85 -0.50 19.90
CA LEU A 208 13.77 0.49 19.81
C LEU A 208 13.57 0.97 18.36
N VAL A 209 14.66 1.21 17.63
CA VAL A 209 14.61 1.59 16.21
C VAL A 209 13.91 0.52 15.36
N VAL A 210 14.21 -0.76 15.58
CA VAL A 210 13.56 -1.87 14.86
C VAL A 210 12.08 -1.95 15.23
N ARG A 211 11.72 -1.87 16.53
CA ARG A 211 10.30 -1.87 16.94
C ARG A 211 9.53 -0.74 16.28
N PHE A 212 10.10 0.46 16.30
CA PHE A 212 9.51 1.63 15.67
C PHE A 212 9.35 1.44 14.15
N ALA A 213 10.39 0.93 13.46
CA ALA A 213 10.33 0.66 12.02
C ALA A 213 9.23 -0.36 11.66
N VAL A 214 9.04 -1.40 12.48
CA VAL A 214 7.98 -2.39 12.29
C VAL A 214 6.59 -1.77 12.46
N VAL A 215 6.40 -0.87 13.44
CA VAL A 215 5.14 -0.12 13.58
C VAL A 215 4.87 0.71 12.33
N MET A 216 5.89 1.43 11.83
CA MET A 216 5.75 2.25 10.61
C MET A 216 5.44 1.41 9.37
N GLU A 217 6.12 0.28 9.17
CA GLU A 217 5.86 -0.63 8.05
C GLU A 217 4.43 -1.19 8.13
N ALA A 218 3.98 -1.57 9.32
CA ALA A 218 2.62 -2.07 9.53
C ALA A 218 1.56 -1.01 9.21
N GLU A 219 1.78 0.23 9.63
CA GLU A 219 0.89 1.37 9.33
C GLU A 219 0.87 1.72 7.84
N GLU A 220 2.04 1.81 7.19
CA GLU A 220 2.15 2.09 5.77
C GLU A 220 1.42 1.05 4.93
N ARG A 221 1.64 -0.23 5.22
CA ARG A 221 0.96 -1.34 4.54
C ARG A 221 -0.55 -1.32 4.77
N SER A 222 -1.00 -0.88 5.95
CA SER A 222 -2.42 -0.70 6.23
C SER A 222 -3.01 0.45 5.41
N ASP A 223 -2.34 1.59 5.38
CA ASP A 223 -2.76 2.77 4.62
C ASP A 223 -2.81 2.50 3.11
N GLU A 224 -1.81 1.81 2.55
CA GLU A 224 -1.81 1.39 1.14
C GLU A 224 -3.01 0.51 0.80
N ARG A 225 -3.36 -0.44 1.68
CA ARG A 225 -4.55 -1.28 1.48
C ARG A 225 -5.83 -0.46 1.49
N VAL A 226 -5.96 0.49 2.43
CA VAL A 226 -7.13 1.36 2.51
C VAL A 226 -7.25 2.24 1.27
N LEU A 227 -6.15 2.84 0.82
CA LEU A 227 -6.12 3.67 -0.40
C LEU A 227 -6.50 2.86 -1.63
N ALA A 228 -5.90 1.68 -1.81
CA ALA A 228 -6.21 0.79 -2.92
C ALA A 228 -7.68 0.36 -2.92
N LEU A 229 -8.25 0.07 -1.74
CA LEU A 229 -9.67 -0.22 -1.59
C LEU A 229 -10.51 1.01 -1.97
N GLN A 230 -10.20 2.20 -1.45
CA GLN A 230 -10.95 3.41 -1.78
C GLN A 230 -10.90 3.77 -3.28
N GLU A 231 -9.77 3.56 -3.93
CA GLU A 231 -9.62 3.78 -5.37
C GLU A 231 -10.43 2.76 -6.17
N ALA A 232 -10.37 1.47 -5.82
CA ALA A 232 -11.21 0.45 -6.43
C ALA A 232 -12.71 0.69 -6.24
N LEU A 233 -13.13 1.22 -5.08
CA LEU A 233 -14.52 1.57 -4.81
C LEU A 233 -14.98 2.78 -5.64
N LYS A 234 -14.10 3.77 -5.88
CA LYS A 234 -14.38 4.92 -6.74
C LYS A 234 -14.51 4.53 -8.22
N ASP A 235 -13.66 3.62 -8.68
CA ASP A 235 -13.66 3.19 -10.08
C ASP A 235 -14.81 2.21 -10.40
N HIS A 236 -15.35 1.52 -9.39
CA HIS A 236 -16.41 0.53 -9.56
C HIS A 236 -17.48 0.59 -8.45
N GLU A 237 -18.39 1.57 -8.51
CA GLU A 237 -19.52 1.72 -7.56
C GLU A 237 -20.41 0.47 -7.44
N GLU A 238 -20.61 -0.31 -8.51
CA GLU A 238 -21.39 -1.55 -8.47
C GLU A 238 -20.66 -2.71 -7.78
N MET A 239 -19.33 -2.78 -7.87
CA MET A 239 -18.53 -3.78 -7.16
C MET A 239 -18.41 -3.41 -5.68
N ALA A 240 -18.34 -2.12 -5.37
CA ALA A 240 -18.27 -1.59 -4.01
C ALA A 240 -19.38 -2.13 -3.10
N ALA A 241 -20.61 -2.22 -3.60
CA ALA A 241 -21.73 -2.73 -2.83
C ALA A 241 -21.56 -4.20 -2.39
N ARG A 242 -20.87 -5.02 -3.20
CA ARG A 242 -20.62 -6.45 -2.94
C ARG A 242 -19.39 -6.70 -2.08
N PHE A 243 -18.38 -5.83 -2.14
CA PHE A 243 -17.16 -5.95 -1.34
C PHE A 243 -17.25 -5.29 0.05
N ARG A 244 -18.25 -4.43 0.31
CA ARG A 244 -18.50 -3.83 1.65
C ARG A 244 -18.69 -4.85 2.79
N GLY A 245 -18.99 -6.11 2.47
CA GLY A 245 -19.12 -7.19 3.46
C GLY A 245 -17.82 -7.97 3.75
N ILE A 246 -16.74 -7.71 3.01
CA ILE A 246 -15.48 -8.47 3.07
C ILE A 246 -14.34 -7.66 3.72
N THR A 247 -14.56 -6.39 4.01
CA THR A 247 -13.52 -5.50 4.54
C THR A 247 -13.39 -5.63 6.06
N ASP A 248 -12.67 -6.67 6.49
CA ASP A 248 -12.12 -6.79 7.85
C ASP A 248 -10.79 -5.99 7.92
N GLY A 249 -10.71 -4.99 8.81
CA GLY A 249 -9.50 -4.18 9.01
C GLY A 249 -9.72 -2.65 9.05
N ALA A 250 -8.62 -1.91 9.16
CA ALA A 250 -8.62 -0.45 9.25
C ALA A 250 -9.30 0.18 8.03
N ARG A 251 -10.14 1.20 8.24
CA ARG A 251 -10.95 1.81 7.17
C ARG A 251 -10.59 3.26 6.84
N LYS A 252 -9.79 3.90 7.70
CA LYS A 252 -9.29 5.26 7.52
C LYS A 252 -7.78 5.24 7.37
N VAL A 253 -7.29 6.05 6.43
CA VAL A 253 -5.84 6.30 6.25
C VAL A 253 -5.37 7.11 7.45
N ARG A 254 -4.34 6.62 8.14
CA ARG A 254 -3.82 7.22 9.36
C ARG A 254 -2.69 8.21 9.08
N GLY A 255 -1.89 7.97 8.03
CA GLY A 255 -0.91 8.93 7.52
C GLY A 255 0.35 9.05 8.39
N TYR A 256 0.68 8.05 9.20
CA TYR A 256 1.85 8.06 10.10
C TYR A 256 3.15 8.35 9.33
N LYS A 257 3.31 7.80 8.12
CA LYS A 257 4.48 8.04 7.25
C LYS A 257 4.73 9.52 6.97
N GLY A 258 3.69 10.29 6.70
CA GLY A 258 3.81 11.73 6.41
C GLY A 258 4.24 12.52 7.64
N LYS A 259 3.59 12.29 8.78
CA LYS A 259 3.93 12.90 10.07
C LYS A 259 5.37 12.55 10.48
N PHE A 260 5.76 11.30 10.28
CA PHE A 260 7.11 10.79 10.57
C PHE A 260 8.21 11.47 9.73
N LEU A 261 8.04 11.54 8.41
CA LEU A 261 9.01 12.20 7.54
C LEU A 261 9.18 13.68 7.88
N GLN A 262 8.07 14.34 8.24
CA GLN A 262 8.12 15.72 8.71
C GLN A 262 8.86 15.85 10.05
N ALA A 263 8.60 14.96 11.01
CA ALA A 263 9.27 14.94 12.30
C ALA A 263 10.78 14.73 12.18
N ILE A 264 11.24 13.76 11.36
CA ILE A 264 12.68 13.58 11.10
C ILE A 264 13.30 14.84 10.51
N ARG A 265 12.63 15.45 9.53
CA ARG A 265 13.13 16.66 8.87
C ARG A 265 13.31 17.79 9.88
N LEU A 266 12.33 17.98 10.76
CA LEU A 266 12.39 18.97 11.84
C LEU A 266 13.53 18.66 12.83
N GLY A 267 13.66 17.41 13.25
CA GLY A 267 14.73 16.98 14.17
C GLY A 267 16.13 17.17 13.56
N ALA A 268 16.29 16.87 12.28
CA ALA A 268 17.54 17.10 11.55
C ALA A 268 17.84 18.60 11.42
N GLU A 269 16.86 19.42 11.02
CA GLU A 269 17.01 20.87 10.92
C GLU A 269 17.43 21.48 12.27
N GLN A 270 16.81 21.05 13.37
CA GLN A 270 17.17 21.51 14.72
C GLN A 270 18.61 21.13 15.11
N GLN A 271 19.05 19.91 14.81
CA GLN A 271 20.43 19.49 15.07
C GLN A 271 21.45 20.26 14.22
N PHE A 272 21.11 20.55 12.95
CA PHE A 272 21.97 21.36 12.09
C PHE A 272 22.04 22.82 12.56
N GLU A 273 20.94 23.39 13.03
CA GLU A 273 20.95 24.74 13.62
C GLU A 273 21.80 24.80 14.89
N GLN A 274 21.65 23.82 15.79
CA GLN A 274 22.49 23.74 17.00
C GLN A 274 23.97 23.61 16.64
N ALA A 275 24.33 22.70 15.73
CA ALA A 275 25.72 22.52 15.30
C ALA A 275 26.28 23.78 14.60
N ARG A 276 25.44 24.51 13.85
CA ARG A 276 25.82 25.78 13.23
C ARG A 276 26.09 26.85 14.28
N ASP A 277 25.22 26.97 15.28
CA ASP A 277 25.34 27.97 16.33
C ASP A 277 26.56 27.67 17.23
N GLU A 278 26.79 26.40 17.58
CA GLU A 278 28.01 25.95 18.28
C GLU A 278 29.30 26.26 17.47
N PHE A 279 29.28 26.01 16.16
CA PHE A 279 30.40 26.34 15.28
C PHE A 279 30.67 27.86 15.20
N LEU A 280 29.61 28.67 15.18
CA LEU A 280 29.72 30.14 15.16
C LEU A 280 30.25 30.68 16.50
N ASP A 281 29.85 30.09 17.62
CA ASP A 281 30.34 30.45 18.95
C ASP A 281 31.82 30.07 19.11
N ASP A 282 32.25 28.88 18.66
CA ASP A 282 33.65 28.45 18.69
C ASP A 282 34.55 29.29 17.76
N ALA A 283 34.04 29.66 16.58
CA ALA A 283 34.73 30.59 15.67
C ALA A 283 34.87 32.01 16.25
N SER A 284 33.99 32.41 17.17
CA SER A 284 34.08 33.70 17.88
C SER A 284 35.06 33.68 19.07
N ALA A 285 35.30 32.51 19.66
CA ALA A 285 36.28 32.30 20.73
C ALA A 285 37.74 32.31 20.23
N TRP A 286 37.96 32.07 18.94
CA TRP A 286 39.27 32.09 18.26
C TRP A 286 39.64 33.46 17.66
N ARG A 287 39.47 34.55 18.41
CA ARG A 287 40.10 35.85 18.08
C ARG A 287 41.21 36.16 19.11
N PRO A 288 42.45 36.42 18.67
CA PRO A 288 43.55 36.81 19.57
C PRO A 288 43.35 38.18 20.22
#